data_AF-A0A7S0CFR8-F1
#
_entry.id   AF-A0A7S0CFR8-F1
#
_cell.length_a   1.000
_cell.length_b   1.000
_cell.length_c   1.000
_cell.angle_alpha   90.00
_cell.angle_beta   90.00
_cell.angle_gamma   90.00
#
_symmetry.space_group_name_H-M   'P 1'
#
loop_
_entity.id
_entity.type
_entity.pdbx_description
1 polymer ?
#
loop_
_entity_poly.entity_id
_entity_poly.type
_entity_poly.pdbx_seq_one_letter_code
_entity_poly.pdbx_strand_id
1 'polypeptide(L)'
;WVLAHECGHGAFSPNQTLNDIVGFIIHQALLVPYFAWQYSHAKHHRRTNHLTDGESHVPSTGQENGLDEHGERNSFYAILHEAIGDGAFAAVQIYTHLFIGWPVYLLGLASTGRNGADGAPLEEDDIMDHFRPGSKLFPPKMRAKAYMSTGGMLVVFAILMKFSWDYGFLPVVLWYFGPYTWTN
;
A
#
# COMPACT_ATOMS: atom_id res chain seq x y z
N TRP A 1 2.28 14.04 -1.66
CA TRP A 1 2.48 12.93 -0.70
C TRP A 1 2.78 13.42 0.71
N VAL A 2 3.99 13.92 0.99
CA VAL A 2 4.49 14.24 2.35
C VAL A 2 3.50 15.03 3.21
N LEU A 3 2.85 16.06 2.67
CA LEU A 3 1.89 16.87 3.43
C LEU A 3 0.72 16.04 4.00
N ALA A 4 0.13 15.17 3.20
CA ALA A 4 -0.97 14.31 3.63
C ALA A 4 -0.49 13.14 4.51
N HIS A 5 0.75 12.70 4.31
CA HIS A 5 1.42 11.79 5.23
C HIS A 5 1.56 12.40 6.63
N GLU A 6 2.02 13.65 6.74
CA GLU A 6 2.11 14.37 8.02
C GLU A 6 0.73 14.65 8.64
N CYS A 7 -0.32 14.83 7.82
CA CYS A 7 -1.70 14.85 8.33
C CYS A 7 -2.09 13.51 8.98
N GLY A 8 -1.67 12.39 8.38
CA GLY A 8 -1.86 11.05 8.94
C GLY A 8 -1.21 10.88 10.32
N HIS A 9 -0.05 11.49 10.53
CA HIS A 9 0.65 11.56 11.83
C HIS A 9 0.08 12.56 12.81
N GLY A 10 -0.79 13.47 12.35
CA GLY A 10 -1.26 14.60 13.15
C GLY A 10 -0.22 15.72 13.33
N ALA A 11 0.87 15.72 12.55
CA ALA A 11 1.97 16.67 12.66
C ALA A 11 1.75 17.97 11.89
N PHE A 12 0.81 17.98 10.92
CA PHE A 12 0.52 19.17 10.10
C PHE A 12 -0.18 20.29 10.89
N SER A 13 -1.05 19.95 11.85
CA SER A 13 -1.82 20.90 12.66
C SER A 13 -2.13 20.31 14.05
N PRO A 14 -2.24 21.14 15.11
CA PRO A 14 -2.73 20.67 16.41
C PRO A 14 -4.20 20.21 16.40
N ASN A 15 -4.95 20.48 15.33
CA ASN A 15 -6.34 20.03 15.18
C ASN A 15 -6.42 18.79 14.27
N GLN A 16 -6.74 17.64 14.86
CA GLN A 16 -6.86 16.38 14.12
C GLN A 16 -7.96 16.38 13.05
N THR A 17 -9.04 17.13 13.24
CA THR A 17 -10.10 17.24 12.23
C THR A 17 -9.57 17.96 10.98
N LEU A 18 -8.76 19.01 11.18
CA LEU A 18 -8.13 19.72 10.06
C LEU A 18 -7.12 18.81 9.32
N ASN A 19 -6.31 18.06 10.08
CA ASN A 19 -5.41 17.06 9.50
C ASN A 19 -6.19 16.05 8.66
N ASP A 20 -7.26 15.46 9.21
CA ASP A 20 -8.06 14.46 8.51
C ASP A 20 -8.72 15.03 7.24
N ILE A 21 -9.20 16.27 7.24
CA ILE A 21 -9.78 16.93 6.05
C ILE A 21 -8.70 17.14 4.97
N VAL A 22 -7.58 17.76 5.32
CA VAL A 22 -6.50 18.10 4.37
C VAL A 22 -5.86 16.83 3.83
N GLY A 23 -5.53 15.89 4.73
CA GLY A 23 -4.98 14.60 4.39
C GLY A 23 -5.90 13.80 3.47
N PHE A 24 -7.20 13.75 3.77
CA PHE A 24 -8.18 13.08 2.93
C PHE A 24 -8.19 13.67 1.51
N ILE A 25 -8.38 14.98 1.36
CA ILE A 25 -8.45 15.62 0.04
C ILE A 25 -7.18 15.36 -0.79
N ILE A 26 -6.01 15.56 -0.20
CA ILE A 26 -4.72 15.42 -0.91
C ILE A 26 -4.42 13.96 -1.27
N HIS A 27 -4.62 13.01 -0.35
CA HIS A 27 -4.39 11.59 -0.65
C HIS A 27 -5.45 11.02 -1.60
N GLN A 28 -6.72 11.45 -1.54
CA GLN A 28 -7.70 11.06 -2.55
C GLN A 28 -7.26 11.51 -3.95
N ALA A 29 -6.77 12.74 -4.10
CA ALA A 29 -6.22 13.26 -5.36
C ALA A 29 -4.95 12.54 -5.84
N LEU A 30 -4.37 11.65 -5.03
CA LEU A 30 -3.25 10.77 -5.36
C LEU A 30 -3.68 9.29 -5.35
N LEU A 31 -4.98 8.98 -5.49
CA LEU A 31 -5.49 7.61 -5.45
C LEU A 31 -4.99 6.81 -4.22
N VAL A 32 -4.87 7.46 -3.07
CA VAL A 32 -4.47 6.85 -1.80
C VAL A 32 -5.69 6.82 -0.88
N PRO A 33 -6.11 5.65 -0.38
CA PRO A 33 -7.27 5.55 0.49
C PRO A 33 -6.92 6.09 1.88
N TYR A 34 -7.00 7.41 2.06
CA TYR A 34 -6.40 8.15 3.19
C TYR A 34 -6.61 7.52 4.56
N PHE A 35 -7.84 7.22 4.98
CA PHE A 35 -8.06 6.71 6.34
C PHE A 35 -7.65 5.24 6.50
N ALA A 36 -7.77 4.45 5.44
CA ALA A 36 -7.27 3.08 5.40
C ALA A 36 -5.74 3.08 5.55
N TRP A 37 -5.06 3.90 4.73
CA TRP A 37 -3.62 4.10 4.79
C TRP A 37 -3.17 4.71 6.12
N GLN A 38 -3.86 5.72 6.65
CA GLN A 38 -3.54 6.34 7.94
C GLN A 38 -3.51 5.28 9.06
N TYR A 39 -4.46 4.34 9.03
CA TYR A 39 -4.50 3.25 10.01
C TYR A 39 -3.37 2.24 9.82
N SER A 40 -3.17 1.74 8.60
CA SER A 40 -2.11 0.75 8.31
C SER A 40 -0.72 1.35 8.51
N HIS A 41 -0.51 2.61 8.15
CA HIS A 41 0.72 3.34 8.41
C HIS A 41 0.99 3.52 9.91
N ALA A 42 -0.02 3.88 10.70
CA ALA A 42 0.14 3.93 12.16
C ALA A 42 0.43 2.54 12.76
N LYS A 43 -0.06 1.45 12.13
CA LYS A 43 0.31 0.08 12.51
C LYS A 43 1.77 -0.22 12.12
N HIS A 44 2.21 0.15 10.92
CA HIS A 44 3.59 0.03 10.45
C HIS A 44 4.56 0.63 11.47
N HIS A 45 4.36 1.90 11.86
CA HIS A 45 5.22 2.58 12.84
C HIS A 45 5.24 1.92 14.22
N ARG A 46 4.13 1.31 14.66
CA ARG A 46 4.05 0.61 15.96
C ARG A 46 4.64 -0.81 15.93
N ARG A 47 4.72 -1.42 14.75
CA ARG A 47 5.05 -2.84 14.54
C ARG A 47 6.14 -3.01 13.47
N THR A 48 7.04 -2.03 13.34
CA THR A 48 8.11 -2.05 12.34
C THR A 48 8.92 -3.33 12.45
N ASN A 49 9.11 -4.03 11.32
CA ASN A 49 9.82 -5.31 11.23
C ASN A 49 9.22 -6.46 12.07
N HIS A 50 7.97 -6.34 12.54
CA HIS A 50 7.31 -7.43 13.23
C HIS A 50 6.86 -8.50 12.24
N LEU A 51 7.20 -9.77 12.49
CA LEU A 51 6.90 -10.86 11.56
C LEU A 51 5.39 -11.09 11.42
N THR A 52 4.62 -11.18 12.50
CA THR A 52 3.18 -11.50 12.38
C THR A 52 2.30 -10.25 12.26
N ASP A 53 2.45 -9.31 13.19
CA ASP A 53 1.58 -8.12 13.28
C ASP A 53 2.12 -6.91 12.53
N GLY A 54 3.19 -7.07 11.73
CA GLY A 54 3.77 -5.99 10.94
C GLY A 54 2.81 -5.47 9.88
N GLU A 55 3.18 -4.37 9.27
CA GLU A 55 2.44 -3.74 8.18
C GLU A 55 3.42 -2.95 7.33
N SER A 56 3.39 -3.11 6.00
CA SER A 56 4.36 -2.54 5.05
C SER A 56 5.82 -2.84 5.42
N HIS A 57 6.55 -3.52 4.54
CA HIS A 57 7.92 -4.02 4.79
C HIS A 57 7.99 -5.10 5.87
N VAL A 58 6.97 -5.97 5.92
CA VAL A 58 7.00 -7.17 6.77
C VAL A 58 8.10 -8.11 6.26
N PRO A 59 9.07 -8.53 7.09
CA PRO A 59 10.12 -9.43 6.63
C PRO A 59 9.56 -10.78 6.20
N SER A 60 10.09 -11.28 5.09
CA SER A 60 9.82 -12.64 4.63
C SER A 60 10.47 -13.66 5.57
N THR A 61 9.79 -14.77 5.83
CA THR A 61 10.37 -15.90 6.57
C THR A 61 11.41 -16.62 5.70
N GLY A 62 12.19 -17.50 6.32
CA GLY A 62 13.12 -18.36 5.58
C GLY A 62 12.41 -19.20 4.52
N GLN A 63 11.28 -19.81 4.91
CA GLN A 63 10.45 -20.62 4.02
C GLN A 63 9.90 -19.83 2.83
N GLU A 64 9.42 -18.60 3.06
CA GLU A 64 8.92 -17.73 1.98
C GLU A 64 10.04 -17.27 1.01
N ASN A 65 11.27 -17.16 1.51
CA ASN A 65 12.44 -16.93 0.66
C ASN A 65 12.91 -18.18 -0.10
N GLY A 66 12.23 -19.32 0.09
CA GLY A 66 12.55 -20.60 -0.52
C GLY A 66 13.76 -21.28 0.10
N LEU A 67 14.06 -21.05 1.38
CA LEU A 67 15.06 -21.83 2.10
C LEU A 67 14.58 -23.26 2.28
N ASP A 68 15.34 -24.21 1.75
CA ASP A 68 15.12 -25.63 1.97
C ASP A 68 15.73 -26.12 3.29
N GLU A 69 15.59 -27.43 3.55
CA GLU A 69 16.12 -28.09 4.75
C GLU A 69 17.66 -28.08 4.85
N HIS A 70 18.35 -27.78 3.74
CA HIS A 70 19.80 -27.67 3.66
C HIS A 70 20.28 -26.20 3.74
N GLY A 71 19.35 -25.25 3.78
CA GLY A 71 19.65 -23.82 3.83
C GLY A 71 19.93 -23.20 2.46
N GLU A 72 19.61 -23.89 1.36
CA GLU A 72 19.73 -23.38 0.00
C GLU A 72 18.47 -22.61 -0.40
N ARG A 73 18.62 -21.52 -1.14
CA ARG A 73 17.50 -20.67 -1.58
C ARG A 73 17.03 -21.08 -2.97
N ASN A 74 15.86 -21.73 -3.04
CA ASN A 74 15.28 -22.25 -4.27
C ASN A 74 14.01 -21.49 -4.72
N SER A 75 13.89 -20.20 -4.40
CA SER A 75 12.77 -19.37 -4.85
C SER A 75 13.00 -18.80 -6.25
N PHE A 76 11.90 -18.41 -6.93
CA PHE A 76 11.98 -17.69 -8.21
C PHE A 76 12.91 -16.47 -8.14
N TYR A 77 12.88 -15.72 -7.03
CA TYR A 77 13.77 -14.57 -6.83
C TYR A 77 15.23 -14.97 -6.68
N ALA A 78 15.54 -16.11 -6.05
CA ALA A 78 16.90 -16.61 -5.93
C ALA A 78 17.47 -17.01 -7.30
N ILE A 79 16.68 -17.74 -8.10
CA ILE A 79 17.04 -18.13 -9.46
C ILE A 79 17.25 -16.89 -10.35
N LEU A 80 16.33 -15.92 -10.26
CA LEU A 80 16.45 -14.66 -11.00
C LEU A 80 17.72 -13.89 -10.60
N HIS A 81 17.99 -13.78 -9.30
CA HIS A 81 19.19 -13.14 -8.76
C HIS A 81 20.47 -13.80 -9.27
N GLU A 82 20.55 -15.13 -9.23
CA GLU A 82 21.71 -15.87 -9.74
C GLU A 82 21.91 -15.67 -11.24
N ALA A 83 20.83 -15.62 -12.02
CA ALA A 83 20.90 -15.45 -13.47
C ALA A 83 21.35 -14.06 -13.92
N ILE A 84 20.95 -12.99 -13.21
CA ILE A 84 21.20 -11.60 -13.65
C ILE A 84 22.27 -10.87 -12.82
N GLY A 85 22.67 -11.43 -11.68
CA GLY A 85 23.65 -10.86 -10.77
C GLY A 85 23.13 -9.69 -9.93
N ASP A 86 23.89 -9.33 -8.88
CA ASP A 86 23.49 -8.40 -7.82
C ASP A 86 23.02 -7.03 -8.36
N GLY A 87 23.77 -6.44 -9.30
CA GLY A 87 23.49 -5.09 -9.80
C GLY A 87 22.20 -5.01 -10.60
N ALA A 88 21.97 -5.96 -11.51
CA ALA A 88 20.74 -6.00 -12.31
C ALA A 88 19.55 -6.38 -11.43
N PHE A 89 19.73 -7.30 -10.48
CA PHE A 89 18.67 -7.66 -9.53
C PHE A 89 18.28 -6.49 -8.64
N ALA A 90 19.24 -5.72 -8.11
CA ALA A 90 18.95 -4.51 -7.35
C ALA A 90 18.16 -3.49 -8.18
N ALA A 91 18.52 -3.29 -9.45
CA ALA A 91 17.75 -2.41 -10.34
C ALA A 91 16.31 -2.91 -10.56
N VAL A 92 16.13 -4.22 -10.75
CA VAL A 92 14.79 -4.83 -10.84
C VAL A 92 14.00 -4.63 -9.55
N GLN A 93 14.60 -4.86 -8.38
CA GLN A 93 13.94 -4.66 -7.09
C GLN A 93 13.53 -3.20 -6.86
N ILE A 94 14.40 -2.24 -7.18
CA ILE A 94 14.09 -0.81 -7.08
C ILE A 94 12.92 -0.47 -8.01
N TYR A 95 12.98 -0.92 -9.26
CA TYR A 95 11.90 -0.69 -10.22
C TYR A 95 10.57 -1.28 -9.75
N THR A 96 10.55 -2.55 -9.32
CA THR A 96 9.31 -3.20 -8.88
C THR A 96 8.74 -2.54 -7.63
N HIS A 97 9.57 -2.17 -6.65
CA HIS A 97 9.10 -1.51 -5.43
C HIS A 97 8.51 -0.12 -5.70
N LEU A 98 9.17 0.69 -6.55
CA LEU A 98 8.71 2.05 -6.86
C LEU A 98 7.41 2.07 -7.69
N PHE A 99 7.33 1.24 -8.73
CA PHE A 99 6.23 1.32 -9.70
C PHE A 99 5.07 0.38 -9.39
N ILE A 100 5.33 -0.77 -8.76
CA ILE A 100 4.36 -1.85 -8.58
C ILE A 100 4.07 -2.13 -7.12
N GLY A 101 5.06 -1.93 -6.23
CA GLY A 101 4.94 -2.24 -4.81
C GLY A 101 3.77 -1.54 -4.14
N TRP A 102 3.58 -0.24 -4.42
CA TRP A 102 2.49 0.54 -3.84
C TRP A 102 1.07 0.02 -4.21
N PRO A 103 0.71 -0.14 -5.50
CA PRO A 103 -0.58 -0.73 -5.87
C PRO A 103 -0.82 -2.14 -5.29
N VAL A 104 0.18 -3.01 -5.35
CA VAL A 104 0.06 -4.40 -4.86
C VAL A 104 -0.12 -4.43 -3.34
N TYR A 105 0.57 -3.54 -2.61
CA TYR A 105 0.37 -3.37 -1.18
C TYR A 105 -1.06 -2.90 -0.84
N LEU A 106 -1.59 -1.91 -1.57
CA LEU A 106 -2.96 -1.45 -1.34
C LEU A 106 -4.00 -2.54 -1.59
N LEU A 107 -3.76 -3.41 -2.57
CA LEU A 107 -4.59 -4.57 -2.88
C LEU A 107 -4.44 -5.71 -1.85
N GLY A 108 -3.55 -5.58 -0.86
CA GLY A 108 -3.33 -6.60 0.17
C GLY A 108 -2.60 -7.84 -0.34
N LEU A 109 -1.88 -7.72 -1.46
CA LEU A 109 -1.20 -8.84 -2.14
C LEU A 109 0.31 -8.89 -1.87
N ALA A 110 0.84 -7.91 -1.16
CA ALA A 110 2.24 -7.89 -0.73
C ALA A 110 2.38 -7.17 0.61
N SER A 111 3.35 -7.62 1.41
CA SER A 111 3.86 -6.88 2.58
C SER A 111 2.83 -6.56 3.67
N THR A 112 1.77 -7.35 3.78
CA THR A 112 0.80 -7.30 4.89
C THR A 112 1.25 -8.19 6.04
N GLY A 113 0.73 -7.94 7.24
CA GLY A 113 0.90 -8.85 8.36
C GLY A 113 0.27 -10.22 8.10
N ARG A 114 0.56 -11.19 8.97
CA ARG A 114 0.02 -12.57 8.96
C ARG A 114 -1.16 -12.74 9.92
N ASN A 115 -1.45 -11.71 10.71
CA ASN A 115 -2.59 -11.65 11.62
C ASN A 115 -3.55 -10.52 11.24
N GLY A 116 -4.85 -10.80 11.37
CA GLY A 116 -5.91 -9.80 11.26
C GLY A 116 -5.90 -8.79 12.41
N ALA A 117 -6.74 -7.76 12.30
CA ALA A 117 -6.90 -6.73 13.33
C ALA A 117 -7.48 -7.25 14.65
N ASP A 118 -8.07 -8.45 14.65
CA ASP A 118 -8.52 -9.21 15.82
C ASP A 118 -7.41 -10.05 16.46
N GLY A 119 -6.23 -10.11 15.85
CA GLY A 119 -5.10 -10.91 16.30
C GLY A 119 -5.17 -12.39 15.89
N ALA A 120 -6.21 -12.81 15.17
CA ALA A 120 -6.29 -14.15 14.62
C ALA A 120 -5.35 -14.28 13.40
N PRO A 121 -4.72 -15.45 13.19
CA PRO A 121 -4.01 -15.73 11.95
C PRO A 121 -4.93 -15.55 10.73
N LEU A 122 -4.34 -15.11 9.62
CA LEU A 122 -5.03 -15.08 8.34
C LEU A 122 -5.13 -16.50 7.77
N GLU A 123 -6.26 -16.78 7.14
CA GLU A 123 -6.48 -17.94 6.30
C GLU A 123 -5.90 -17.69 4.90
N GLU A 124 -5.72 -18.75 4.10
CA GLU A 124 -5.08 -18.68 2.78
C GLU A 124 -5.81 -17.77 1.78
N ASP A 125 -7.14 -17.62 1.91
CA ASP A 125 -7.99 -16.80 1.06
C ASP A 125 -8.23 -15.38 1.58
N ASP A 126 -7.68 -15.05 2.76
CA ASP A 126 -7.81 -13.71 3.32
C ASP A 126 -6.93 -12.70 2.58
N ILE A 127 -7.53 -11.56 2.24
CA ILE A 127 -6.82 -10.44 1.64
C ILE A 127 -6.97 -9.22 2.54
N MET A 128 -5.84 -8.64 2.96
CA MET A 128 -5.79 -7.43 3.79
C MET A 128 -5.69 -6.16 2.94
N ASP A 129 -6.68 -5.94 2.08
CA ASP A 129 -6.71 -4.77 1.21
C ASP A 129 -7.17 -3.50 1.93
N HIS A 130 -6.88 -2.35 1.32
CA HIS A 130 -7.18 -1.03 1.86
C HIS A 130 -8.55 -0.48 1.43
N PHE A 131 -9.34 -1.23 0.64
CA PHE A 131 -10.54 -0.73 -0.01
C PHE A 131 -11.83 -1.30 0.58
N ARG A 132 -11.84 -2.58 0.97
CA ARG A 132 -13.02 -3.23 1.53
C ARG A 132 -13.18 -2.83 2.99
N PRO A 133 -14.35 -2.29 3.40
CA PRO A 133 -14.62 -2.02 4.81
C PRO A 133 -14.52 -3.27 5.68
N GLY A 134 -14.84 -4.44 5.12
CA GLY A 134 -14.74 -5.72 5.81
C GLY A 134 -13.36 -6.36 5.82
N SER A 135 -12.33 -5.73 5.24
CA SER A 135 -10.96 -6.25 5.24
C SER A 135 -10.47 -6.57 6.65
N LYS A 136 -9.81 -7.73 6.83
CA LYS A 136 -9.20 -8.13 8.11
C LYS A 136 -8.07 -7.19 8.56
N LEU A 137 -7.64 -6.27 7.68
CA LEU A 137 -6.77 -5.15 8.06
C LEU A 137 -7.40 -4.23 9.11
N PHE A 138 -8.74 -4.09 9.13
CA PHE A 138 -9.42 -3.08 9.93
C PHE A 138 -10.25 -3.67 11.08
N PRO A 139 -10.15 -3.10 12.30
CA PRO A 139 -11.11 -3.40 13.34
C PRO A 139 -12.50 -2.82 12.97
N PRO A 140 -13.61 -3.35 13.52
CA PRO A 140 -14.97 -2.92 13.16
C PRO A 140 -15.22 -1.41 13.25
N LYS A 141 -14.56 -0.71 14.19
CA LYS A 141 -14.66 0.76 14.34
C LYS A 141 -14.09 1.56 13.17
N MET A 142 -13.22 0.97 12.34
CA MET A 142 -12.57 1.63 11.20
C MET A 142 -13.36 1.47 9.88
N ARG A 143 -14.41 0.63 9.85
CA ARG A 143 -15.15 0.30 8.62
C ARG A 143 -15.72 1.52 7.91
N ALA A 144 -16.30 2.46 8.65
CA ALA A 144 -16.85 3.69 8.08
C ALA A 144 -15.75 4.55 7.43
N LYS A 145 -14.58 4.64 8.07
CA LYS A 145 -13.41 5.37 7.55
C LYS A 145 -12.81 4.71 6.31
N ALA A 146 -12.73 3.38 6.28
CA ALA A 146 -12.34 2.63 5.09
C ALA A 146 -13.32 2.88 3.93
N TYR A 147 -14.63 2.82 4.20
CA TYR A 147 -15.67 3.12 3.21
C TYR A 147 -15.54 4.53 2.62
N MET A 148 -15.32 5.56 3.46
CA MET A 148 -15.10 6.93 3.00
C MET A 148 -13.88 7.06 2.08
N SER A 149 -12.80 6.34 2.41
CA SER A 149 -11.57 6.34 1.60
C SER A 149 -11.82 5.73 0.22
N THR A 150 -12.49 4.58 0.16
CA THR A 150 -12.82 3.92 -1.11
C THR A 150 -13.79 4.76 -1.95
N GLY A 151 -14.81 5.35 -1.32
CA GLY A 151 -15.75 6.25 -1.98
C GLY A 151 -15.04 7.47 -2.58
N GLY A 152 -14.12 8.09 -1.83
CA GLY A 152 -13.30 9.20 -2.33
C GLY A 152 -12.48 8.81 -3.56
N MET A 153 -11.90 7.61 -3.58
CA MET A 153 -11.10 7.15 -4.71
C MET A 153 -11.97 6.92 -5.94
N LEU A 154 -13.17 6.34 -5.78
CA LEU A 154 -14.12 6.17 -6.88
C LEU A 154 -14.53 7.51 -7.49
N VAL A 155 -14.68 8.56 -6.68
CA VAL A 155 -14.94 9.93 -7.17
C VAL A 155 -13.76 10.44 -8.01
N VAL A 156 -12.52 10.28 -7.53
CA VAL A 156 -11.34 10.70 -8.30
C VAL A 156 -11.19 9.90 -9.59
N PHE A 157 -11.43 8.59 -9.56
CA PHE A 157 -11.48 7.77 -10.77
C PHE A 157 -12.53 8.26 -11.76
N ALA A 158 -13.73 8.62 -11.30
CA ALA A 158 -14.78 9.17 -12.16
C ALA A 158 -14.36 10.50 -12.82
N ILE A 159 -13.66 11.37 -12.07
CA ILE A 159 -13.11 12.62 -12.60
C ILE A 159 -12.04 12.33 -13.68
N LEU A 160 -11.13 11.39 -13.42
CA LEU A 160 -10.10 11.00 -14.40
C LEU A 160 -10.69 10.36 -15.66
N MET A 161 -11.74 9.54 -15.52
CA MET A 161 -12.48 9.01 -16.65
C MET A 161 -13.15 10.12 -17.46
N LYS A 162 -13.74 11.12 -16.79
CA LYS A 162 -14.32 12.29 -17.47
C LYS A 162 -13.26 13.09 -18.23
N PHE A 163 -12.09 13.32 -17.64
CA PHE A 163 -10.99 13.97 -18.34
C PHE A 163 -10.46 13.15 -19.51
N SER A 164 -10.41 11.82 -19.36
CA SER A 164 -10.02 10.93 -20.45
C SER A 164 -11.03 11.00 -21.62
N TRP A 165 -12.31 11.15 -21.31
CA TRP A 165 -13.37 11.31 -22.31
C TRP A 165 -13.29 12.65 -23.05
N ASP A 166 -13.04 13.74 -22.32
CA ASP A 166 -13.04 15.09 -22.88
C ASP A 166 -11.76 15.43 -23.65
N TYR A 167 -10.60 15.01 -23.14
CA TYR A 167 -9.29 15.43 -23.61
C TYR A 167 -8.46 14.28 -24.20
N GLY A 168 -8.98 13.05 -24.15
CA GLY A 168 -8.28 11.84 -24.57
C GLY A 168 -7.53 11.17 -23.42
N PHE A 169 -7.29 9.87 -23.58
CA PHE A 169 -6.63 9.04 -22.58
C PHE A 169 -5.15 9.41 -22.35
N LEU A 170 -4.41 9.69 -23.44
CA LEU A 170 -2.97 9.95 -23.37
C LEU A 170 -2.61 11.16 -22.49
N PRO A 171 -3.30 12.32 -22.58
CA PRO A 171 -3.07 13.42 -21.65
C PRO A 171 -3.25 13.05 -20.18
N VAL A 172 -4.27 12.26 -19.82
CA VAL A 172 -4.46 11.82 -18.43
C VAL A 172 -3.31 10.92 -17.97
N VAL A 173 -2.83 10.03 -18.84
CA VAL A 173 -1.64 9.21 -18.54
C VAL A 173 -0.41 10.10 -18.30
N LEU A 174 -0.13 11.04 -19.20
CA LEU A 174 1.08 11.87 -19.12
C LEU A 174 1.06 12.87 -17.97
N TRP A 175 -0.08 13.49 -17.68
CA TRP A 175 -0.19 14.57 -16.69
C TRP A 175 -0.57 14.10 -15.29
N TYR A 176 -1.24 12.94 -15.17
CA TYR A 176 -1.65 12.39 -13.88
C TYR A 176 -0.85 11.14 -13.53
N PHE A 177 -0.99 10.06 -14.31
CA PHE A 177 -0.39 8.77 -13.94
C PHE A 177 1.14 8.76 -14.01
N GLY A 178 1.75 9.43 -14.98
CA GLY A 178 3.21 9.54 -15.10
C GLY A 178 3.85 10.13 -13.83
N PRO A 179 3.50 11.36 -13.43
CA PRO A 179 3.97 11.97 -12.19
C PRO A 179 3.57 11.15 -10.95
N TYR A 180 2.36 10.59 -10.94
CA TYR A 180 1.89 9.77 -9.84
C TYR A 180 2.80 8.58 -9.55
N THR A 181 3.24 7.84 -10.58
CA THR A 181 4.11 6.66 -10.44
C THR A 181 5.55 6.95 -10.02
N TRP A 182 5.93 8.22 -9.92
CA TRP A 182 7.27 8.65 -9.50
C TRP A 182 7.28 9.35 -8.14
N THR A 183 6.13 9.82 -7.66
CA THR A 183 6.02 10.71 -6.48
C THR A 183 5.12 10.13 -5.38
N ASN A 184 4.66 8.90 -5.57
CA ASN A 184 3.94 8.06 -4.63
C ASN A 184 4.87 7.44 -3.56
#